data_AF-A0A955EJA3-F1
#
_entry.id   AF-A0A955EJA3-F1
#
_cell.length_a   1.000
_cell.length_b   1.000
_cell.length_c   1.000
_cell.angle_alpha   90.00
_cell.angle_beta   90.00
_cell.angle_gamma   90.00
#
_symmetry.space_group_name_H-M   'P 1'
#
loop_
_entity.id
_entity.type
_entity.pdbx_description
1 polymer ?
#
loop_
_entity_poly.entity_id
_entity_poly.type
_entity_poly.pdbx_seq_one_letter_code
_entity_poly.pdbx_strand_id
1 'polypeptide(L)'
;ANFINGELLGVVVAKPGEAAPWWSVRFPQELMERPTPEQQAQVLEIAREFGQGAENSYDAAAWLVGAVQRGNPEVQAAVEPIVSARAPSQLLQAFMEGVVLLAVLWWIWRRPRRPGVVGAWFLMVYGASRVLTEVWRLPDEHLSVGRPLGLSRGQWLSVAMVGAGAALLWWVLRRSQREPVGGWLVQAEPETASIPS
;
A
#
# COMPACT_ATOMS: atom_id res chain seq x y z
N ALA A 1 -3.34 8.35 -2.36
CA ALA A 1 -2.47 9.17 -3.20
C ALA A 1 -1.80 8.30 -4.25
N ASN A 2 -0.92 7.38 -3.86
CA ASN A 2 -0.16 6.52 -4.79
C ASN A 2 -1.03 5.90 -5.90
N PHE A 3 -2.22 5.37 -5.56
CA PHE A 3 -3.07 4.69 -6.55
C PHE A 3 -3.60 5.61 -7.64
N ILE A 4 -3.88 6.85 -7.27
CA ILE A 4 -4.35 7.88 -8.21
C ILE A 4 -3.19 8.36 -9.08
N ASN A 5 -2.00 8.50 -8.48
CA ASN A 5 -0.81 8.96 -9.20
C ASN A 5 -0.20 7.86 -10.09
N GLY A 6 -0.47 6.58 -9.81
CA GLY A 6 0.14 5.44 -10.49
C GLY A 6 1.59 5.18 -10.06
N GLU A 7 1.98 5.58 -8.86
CA GLU A 7 3.34 5.42 -8.31
C GLU A 7 3.45 4.15 -7.46
N LEU A 8 4.64 3.56 -7.33
CA LEU A 8 4.88 2.34 -6.51
C LEU A 8 4.04 1.15 -7.00
N LEU A 9 4.21 0.83 -8.27
CA LEU A 9 3.48 -0.21 -8.98
C LEU A 9 3.57 -1.59 -8.30
N GLY A 10 2.47 -2.34 -8.36
CA GLY A 10 2.41 -3.73 -7.89
C GLY A 10 3.14 -4.70 -8.82
N VAL A 11 3.21 -5.96 -8.39
CA VAL A 11 3.74 -7.07 -9.20
C VAL A 11 2.97 -7.18 -10.52
N VAL A 12 3.70 -7.48 -11.59
CA VAL A 12 3.13 -7.80 -12.90
C VAL A 12 2.43 -9.15 -12.84
N VAL A 13 1.15 -9.19 -13.18
CA VAL A 13 0.32 -10.41 -13.16
C VAL A 13 0.04 -10.95 -14.55
N ALA A 14 0.15 -10.11 -15.58
CA ALA A 14 0.17 -10.51 -16.99
C ALA A 14 1.01 -9.50 -17.79
N LYS A 15 1.76 -9.98 -18.78
CA LYS A 15 2.58 -9.10 -19.64
C LYS A 15 1.68 -8.25 -20.55
N PRO A 16 2.23 -7.17 -21.15
CA PRO A 16 1.50 -6.41 -22.17
C PRO A 16 0.92 -7.34 -23.25
N GLY A 17 -0.36 -7.15 -23.57
CA GLY A 17 -1.08 -7.95 -24.57
C GLY A 17 -1.57 -9.34 -24.13
N GLU A 18 -1.20 -9.82 -22.95
CA GLU A 18 -1.68 -11.11 -22.43
C GLU A 18 -3.06 -10.99 -21.75
N ALA A 19 -3.80 -12.10 -21.72
CA ALA A 19 -5.04 -12.20 -20.96
C ALA A 19 -4.76 -12.00 -19.47
N ALA A 20 -5.45 -11.04 -18.86
CA ALA A 20 -5.24 -10.66 -17.47
C ALA A 20 -6.46 -11.01 -16.59
N PRO A 21 -6.27 -11.29 -15.29
CA PRO A 21 -7.38 -11.46 -14.36
C PRO A 21 -8.23 -10.19 -14.24
N TRP A 22 -9.54 -10.35 -14.02
CA TRP A 22 -10.51 -9.25 -13.94
C TRP A 22 -10.23 -8.23 -12.82
N TRP A 23 -9.47 -8.61 -11.79
CA TRP A 23 -9.11 -7.75 -10.65
C TRP A 23 -7.82 -6.94 -10.87
N SER A 24 -7.12 -7.17 -11.98
CA SER A 24 -5.87 -6.47 -12.29
C SER A 24 -6.12 -5.03 -12.76
N VAL A 25 -5.11 -4.18 -12.59
CA VAL A 25 -5.16 -2.77 -12.99
C VAL A 25 -3.97 -2.48 -13.89
N ARG A 26 -4.19 -1.69 -14.95
CA ARG A 26 -3.15 -1.19 -15.86
C ARG A 26 -2.85 0.26 -15.53
N PHE A 27 -1.57 0.59 -15.41
CA PHE A 27 -1.11 1.95 -15.07
C PHE A 27 -0.32 2.51 -16.25
N PRO A 28 -0.84 3.48 -17.02
CA PRO A 28 -0.12 4.05 -18.15
C PRO A 28 1.21 4.72 -17.75
N GLN A 29 1.34 5.15 -16.49
CA GLN A 29 2.57 5.71 -15.91
C GLN A 29 3.77 4.76 -15.99
N GLU A 30 3.55 3.44 -16.15
CA GLU A 30 4.60 2.46 -16.41
C GLU A 30 5.50 2.87 -17.59
N LEU A 31 4.91 3.46 -18.62
CA LEU A 31 5.61 3.89 -19.84
C LEU A 31 6.59 5.04 -19.58
N MET A 32 6.46 5.74 -18.46
CA MET A 32 7.35 6.83 -18.05
C MET A 32 8.42 6.37 -17.07
N GLU A 33 8.11 5.42 -16.18
CA GLU A 33 9.04 5.00 -15.12
C GLU A 33 10.15 4.07 -15.63
N ARG A 34 9.78 2.98 -16.32
CA ARG A 34 10.72 1.94 -16.77
C ARG A 34 10.29 1.29 -18.09
N PRO A 35 10.21 2.05 -19.19
CA PRO A 35 9.80 1.50 -20.48
C PRO A 35 10.90 0.60 -21.06
N THR A 36 10.50 -0.57 -21.54
CA THR A 36 11.36 -1.44 -22.36
C THR A 36 11.70 -0.77 -23.71
N PRO A 37 12.80 -1.17 -24.39
CA PRO A 37 13.13 -0.62 -25.72
C PRO A 37 11.99 -0.76 -26.74
N GLU A 38 11.23 -1.87 -26.67
CA GLU A 38 10.05 -2.09 -27.51
C GLU A 38 8.94 -1.07 -27.18
N GLN A 39 8.62 -0.88 -25.90
CA GLN A 39 7.64 0.12 -25.46
C GLN A 39 8.05 1.54 -25.86
N GLN A 40 9.35 1.88 -25.81
CA GLN A 40 9.83 3.20 -26.23
C GLN A 40 9.55 3.48 -27.72
N ALA A 41 9.72 2.47 -28.58
CA ALA A 41 9.41 2.58 -30.00
C ALA A 41 7.90 2.66 -30.25
N GLN A 42 7.11 1.80 -29.59
CA GLN A 42 5.65 1.76 -29.71
C GLN A 42 4.99 3.06 -29.27
N VAL A 43 5.45 3.66 -28.16
CA VAL A 43 4.92 4.91 -27.65
C VAL A 43 5.12 6.08 -28.63
N LEU A 44 6.28 6.13 -29.30
CA LEU A 44 6.56 7.12 -30.35
C LEU A 44 5.64 6.93 -31.57
N GLU A 45 5.42 5.68 -31.97
CA GLU A 45 4.54 5.33 -33.09
C GLU A 45 3.09 5.72 -32.80
N ILE A 46 2.54 5.29 -31.67
CA ILE A 46 1.18 5.62 -31.24
C ILE A 46 1.01 7.15 -31.15
N ALA A 47 1.94 7.87 -30.53
CA ALA A 47 1.84 9.33 -30.44
C ALA A 47 1.74 10.00 -31.82
N ARG A 48 2.50 9.51 -32.82
CA ARG A 48 2.44 10.02 -34.20
C ARG A 48 1.11 9.72 -34.88
N GLU A 49 0.51 8.55 -34.64
CA GLU A 49 -0.81 8.20 -35.19
C GLU A 49 -1.89 9.20 -34.74
N PHE A 50 -1.79 9.70 -33.51
CA PHE A 50 -2.67 10.74 -32.98
C PHE A 50 -2.22 12.18 -33.32
N GLY A 51 -1.29 12.33 -34.27
CA GLY A 51 -0.81 13.65 -34.73
C GLY A 51 0.10 14.38 -33.74
N GLN A 52 0.65 13.67 -32.75
CA GLN A 52 1.57 14.24 -31.75
C GLN A 52 3.03 14.00 -32.18
N GLY A 53 3.71 15.10 -32.53
CA GLY A 53 5.11 15.10 -32.96
C GLY A 53 6.10 15.10 -31.80
N ALA A 54 6.03 14.12 -30.91
CA ALA A 54 6.97 14.01 -29.79
C ALA A 54 8.40 13.74 -30.28
N GLU A 55 9.37 14.48 -29.73
CA GLU A 55 10.79 14.37 -30.12
C GLU A 55 11.45 13.10 -29.56
N ASN A 56 10.96 12.61 -28.43
CA ASN A 56 11.49 11.46 -27.72
C ASN A 56 10.37 10.61 -27.09
N SER A 57 10.73 9.40 -26.67
CA SER A 57 9.79 8.42 -26.10
C SER A 57 9.19 8.87 -24.76
N TYR A 58 9.91 9.69 -24.00
CA TYR A 58 9.42 10.23 -22.73
C TYR A 58 8.28 11.24 -22.93
N ASP A 59 8.45 12.20 -23.84
CA ASP A 59 7.43 13.22 -24.14
C ASP A 59 6.18 12.59 -24.77
N ALA A 60 6.38 11.58 -25.64
CA ALA A 60 5.31 10.75 -26.17
C ALA A 60 4.55 10.02 -25.05
N ALA A 61 5.27 9.36 -24.13
CA ALA A 61 4.67 8.68 -22.99
C ALA A 61 3.89 9.64 -22.09
N ALA A 62 4.47 10.81 -21.78
CA ALA A 62 3.83 11.84 -20.95
C ALA A 62 2.52 12.34 -21.58
N TRP A 63 2.52 12.55 -22.89
CA TRP A 63 1.32 12.95 -23.61
C TRP A 63 0.25 11.85 -23.59
N LEU A 64 0.62 10.60 -23.88
CA LEU A 64 -0.30 9.45 -23.87
C LEU A 64 -0.92 9.27 -22.48
N VAL A 65 -0.11 9.29 -21.42
CA VAL A 65 -0.57 9.21 -20.02
C VAL A 65 -1.57 10.31 -19.73
N GLY A 66 -1.26 11.56 -20.10
CA GLY A 66 -2.18 12.69 -19.92
C GLY A 66 -3.48 12.54 -20.72
N ALA A 67 -3.43 11.99 -21.93
CA ALA A 67 -4.62 11.74 -22.75
C ALA A 67 -5.52 10.64 -22.16
N VAL A 68 -4.92 9.55 -21.65
CA VAL A 68 -5.65 8.49 -20.93
C VAL A 68 -6.28 9.04 -19.64
N GLN A 69 -5.55 9.86 -18.87
CA GLN A 69 -6.07 10.48 -17.64
C GLN A 69 -7.22 11.47 -17.89
N ARG A 70 -7.25 12.12 -19.06
CA ARG A 70 -8.39 12.95 -19.50
C ARG A 70 -9.58 12.12 -20.01
N GLY A 71 -9.45 10.79 -20.09
CA GLY A 71 -10.50 9.88 -20.52
C GLY A 71 -10.66 9.75 -22.04
N ASN A 72 -9.58 9.91 -22.81
CA ASN A 72 -9.64 9.64 -24.26
C ASN A 72 -9.69 8.12 -24.52
N PRO A 73 -10.81 7.57 -25.03
CA PRO A 73 -10.99 6.12 -25.18
C PRO A 73 -10.15 5.53 -26.32
N GLU A 74 -9.87 6.30 -27.37
CA GLU A 74 -9.06 5.85 -28.51
C GLU A 74 -7.60 5.68 -28.11
N VAL A 75 -7.05 6.68 -27.40
CA VAL A 75 -5.69 6.59 -26.86
C VAL A 75 -5.60 5.50 -25.81
N GLN A 76 -6.62 5.32 -24.98
CA GLN A 76 -6.68 4.23 -24.01
C GLN A 76 -6.60 2.85 -24.70
N ALA A 77 -7.38 2.64 -25.77
CA ALA A 77 -7.37 1.39 -26.53
C ALA A 77 -6.02 1.14 -27.22
N ALA A 78 -5.33 2.20 -27.68
CA ALA A 78 -4.01 2.08 -28.28
C ALA A 78 -2.90 1.78 -27.25
N VAL A 79 -3.03 2.30 -26.03
CA VAL A 79 -2.04 2.10 -24.95
C VAL A 79 -2.23 0.78 -24.21
N GLU A 80 -3.46 0.25 -24.15
CA GLU A 80 -3.77 -0.97 -23.38
C GLU A 80 -2.88 -2.19 -23.72
N PRO A 81 -2.58 -2.50 -25.00
CA PRO A 81 -1.76 -3.66 -25.36
C PRO A 81 -0.29 -3.53 -24.96
N ILE A 82 0.20 -2.32 -24.68
CA ILE A 82 1.61 -2.04 -24.39
C ILE A 82 1.88 -1.80 -22.90
N VAL A 83 0.85 -1.85 -22.05
CA VAL A 83 0.97 -1.69 -20.59
C VAL A 83 0.71 -3.03 -19.90
N SER A 84 1.56 -3.37 -18.93
CA SER A 84 1.40 -4.61 -18.17
C SER A 84 0.21 -4.54 -17.20
N ALA A 85 -0.45 -5.69 -16.98
CA ALA A 85 -1.50 -5.79 -15.96
C ALA A 85 -0.85 -6.06 -14.60
N ARG A 86 -1.25 -5.30 -13.58
CA ARG A 86 -0.61 -5.30 -12.26
C ARG A 86 -1.58 -5.57 -11.13
N ALA A 87 -1.05 -6.13 -10.04
CA ALA A 87 -1.79 -6.23 -8.79
C ALA A 87 -2.04 -4.82 -8.22
N PRO A 88 -3.25 -4.52 -7.72
CA PRO A 88 -3.58 -3.24 -7.09
C PRO A 88 -3.00 -3.15 -5.66
N SER A 89 -1.69 -3.33 -5.54
CA SER A 89 -0.95 -3.42 -4.27
C SER A 89 -1.18 -2.22 -3.35
N GLN A 90 -1.38 -1.05 -3.91
CA GLN A 90 -1.58 0.19 -3.17
C GLN A 90 -2.97 0.28 -2.53
N LEU A 91 -4.00 -0.28 -3.17
CA LEU A 91 -5.32 -0.44 -2.56
C LEU A 91 -5.26 -1.46 -1.42
N LEU A 92 -4.53 -2.56 -1.63
CA LEU A 92 -4.29 -3.55 -0.58
C LEU A 92 -3.54 -2.93 0.61
N GLN A 93 -2.51 -2.12 0.35
CA GLN A 93 -1.76 -1.38 1.38
C GLN A 93 -2.65 -0.39 2.12
N ALA A 94 -3.42 0.44 1.41
CA ALA A 94 -4.32 1.40 2.02
C ALA A 94 -5.38 0.70 2.89
N PHE A 95 -5.89 -0.44 2.45
CA PHE A 95 -6.83 -1.23 3.21
C PHE A 95 -6.18 -1.84 4.47
N MET A 96 -5.00 -2.45 4.34
CA MET A 96 -4.31 -3.13 5.44
C MET A 96 -3.71 -2.16 6.47
N GLU A 97 -3.00 -1.13 6.02
CA GLU A 97 -2.36 -0.12 6.87
C GLU A 97 -3.35 0.96 7.36
N GLY A 98 -4.49 1.11 6.70
CA GLY A 98 -5.56 2.05 7.08
C GLY A 98 -6.71 1.35 7.79
N VAL A 99 -7.61 0.76 7.02
CA VAL A 99 -8.91 0.23 7.51
C VAL A 99 -8.72 -0.90 8.52
N VAL A 100 -7.92 -1.91 8.19
CA VAL A 100 -7.69 -3.08 9.06
C VAL A 100 -6.94 -2.67 10.32
N LEU A 101 -5.86 -1.88 10.18
CA LEU A 101 -5.11 -1.37 11.33
C LEU A 101 -6.02 -0.56 12.26
N LEU A 102 -6.81 0.36 11.72
CA LEU A 102 -7.77 1.14 12.50
C LEU A 102 -8.79 0.24 13.19
N ALA A 103 -9.40 -0.70 12.48
CA ALA A 103 -10.40 -1.61 13.06
C ALA A 103 -9.82 -2.47 14.19
N VAL A 104 -8.59 -2.96 14.06
CA VAL A 104 -7.91 -3.75 15.09
C VAL A 104 -7.60 -2.90 16.32
N LEU A 105 -7.03 -1.70 16.13
CA LEU A 105 -6.72 -0.81 17.24
C LEU A 105 -7.97 -0.30 17.93
N TRP A 106 -9.01 0.01 17.14
CA TRP A 106 -10.33 0.35 17.63
C TRP A 106 -10.85 -0.78 18.52
N TRP A 107 -10.90 -2.00 18.01
CA TRP A 107 -11.33 -3.15 18.79
C TRP A 107 -10.52 -3.38 20.08
N ILE A 108 -9.20 -3.16 20.04
CA ILE A 108 -8.33 -3.31 21.22
C ILE A 108 -8.64 -2.23 22.26
N TRP A 109 -8.86 -1.00 21.83
CA TRP A 109 -9.17 0.16 22.67
C TRP A 109 -10.61 0.15 23.20
N ARG A 110 -11.46 -0.81 22.80
CA ARG A 110 -12.86 -0.89 23.28
C ARG A 110 -13.02 -0.92 24.81
N ARG A 111 -12.04 -1.45 25.55
CA ARG A 111 -12.02 -1.47 27.03
C ARG A 111 -10.85 -0.65 27.54
N PRO A 112 -10.91 -0.11 28.77
CA PRO A 112 -9.77 0.54 29.41
C PRO A 112 -8.51 -0.33 29.32
N ARG A 113 -7.42 0.25 28.79
CA ARG A 113 -6.14 -0.46 28.63
C ARG A 113 -5.05 0.28 29.37
N ARG A 114 -4.06 -0.47 29.83
CA ARG A 114 -2.85 0.11 30.40
C ARG A 114 -2.13 0.96 29.34
N PRO A 115 -1.56 2.12 29.72
CA PRO A 115 -0.75 2.92 28.80
C PRO A 115 0.34 2.08 28.13
N GLY A 116 0.49 2.23 26.81
CA GLY A 116 1.47 1.48 26.01
C GLY A 116 0.94 0.20 25.35
N VAL A 117 -0.19 -0.37 25.80
CA VAL A 117 -0.77 -1.58 25.17
C VAL A 117 -1.22 -1.30 23.73
N VAL A 118 -1.96 -0.21 23.51
CA VAL A 118 -2.45 0.15 22.16
C VAL A 118 -1.27 0.46 21.22
N GLY A 119 -0.24 1.16 21.72
CA GLY A 119 0.97 1.45 20.94
C GLY A 119 1.78 0.19 20.60
N ALA A 120 1.87 -0.78 21.51
CA ALA A 120 2.50 -2.06 21.23
C ALA A 120 1.76 -2.84 20.12
N TRP A 121 0.43 -2.85 20.19
CA TRP A 121 -0.39 -3.45 19.14
C TRP A 121 -0.30 -2.72 17.80
N PHE A 122 -0.18 -1.38 17.80
CA PHE A 122 0.07 -0.61 16.57
C PHE A 122 1.35 -1.11 15.89
N LEU A 123 2.46 -1.22 16.62
CA LEU A 123 3.74 -1.69 16.07
C LEU A 123 3.64 -3.11 15.51
N MET A 124 2.99 -4.02 16.24
CA MET A 124 2.85 -5.41 15.82
C MET A 124 1.96 -5.55 14.57
N VAL A 125 0.80 -4.90 14.55
CA VAL A 125 -0.17 -5.03 13.45
C VAL A 125 0.34 -4.32 12.20
N TYR A 126 0.94 -3.15 12.35
CA TYR A 126 1.54 -2.42 11.23
C TYR A 126 2.76 -3.15 10.66
N GLY A 127 3.62 -3.69 11.52
CA GLY A 127 4.76 -4.51 11.06
C GLY A 127 4.29 -5.77 10.32
N ALA A 128 3.25 -6.44 10.83
CA ALA A 128 2.68 -7.61 10.15
C ALA A 128 2.03 -7.23 8.80
N SER A 129 1.25 -6.15 8.74
CA SER A 129 0.62 -5.71 7.50
C SER A 129 1.66 -5.32 6.44
N ARG A 130 2.77 -4.71 6.83
CA ARG A 130 3.90 -4.42 5.92
C ARG A 130 4.49 -5.67 5.29
N VAL A 131 4.78 -6.69 6.09
CA VAL A 131 5.30 -7.97 5.56
C VAL A 131 4.31 -8.61 4.57
N LEU A 132 3.02 -8.61 4.94
CA LEU A 132 1.96 -9.19 4.12
C LEU A 132 1.71 -8.44 2.81
N THR A 133 1.86 -7.12 2.79
CA THR A 133 1.61 -6.30 1.59
C THR A 133 2.84 -6.19 0.68
N GLU A 134 4.04 -6.36 1.23
CA GLU A 134 5.29 -6.32 0.46
C GLU A 134 5.35 -7.41 -0.62
N VAL A 135 4.77 -8.59 -0.39
CA VAL A 135 4.78 -9.69 -1.40
C VAL A 135 4.01 -9.33 -2.67
N TRP A 136 3.15 -8.32 -2.62
CA TRP A 136 2.37 -7.81 -3.74
C TRP A 136 3.01 -6.60 -4.43
N ARG A 137 4.15 -6.11 -3.92
CA ARG A 137 4.91 -5.02 -4.55
C ARG A 137 5.92 -5.57 -5.55
N LEU A 138 6.19 -4.79 -6.58
CA LEU A 138 7.23 -5.12 -7.54
C LEU A 138 8.58 -5.27 -6.80
N PRO A 139 9.27 -6.41 -6.91
CA PRO A 139 10.56 -6.59 -6.26
C PRO A 139 11.58 -5.63 -6.89
N ASP A 140 12.19 -4.79 -6.07
CA ASP A 140 13.29 -3.93 -6.53
C ASP A 140 14.47 -4.80 -7.01
N GLU A 141 14.69 -4.85 -8.32
CA GLU A 141 15.76 -5.61 -8.97
C GLU A 141 17.15 -5.21 -8.46
N HIS A 142 17.36 -3.92 -8.15
CA HIS A 142 18.61 -3.38 -7.59
C HIS A 142 18.90 -3.82 -6.14
N LEU A 143 17.93 -4.40 -5.43
CA LEU A 143 18.08 -4.89 -4.05
C LEU A 143 18.10 -6.42 -3.94
N SER A 144 18.21 -7.12 -5.07
CA SER A 144 18.30 -8.59 -5.12
C SER A 144 19.70 -9.11 -4.73
N VAL A 145 20.74 -8.29 -4.89
CA VAL A 145 22.12 -8.63 -4.51
C VAL A 145 22.34 -8.26 -3.03
N GLY A 146 22.41 -9.26 -2.16
CA GLY A 146 22.79 -9.07 -0.75
C GLY A 146 21.64 -9.02 0.27
N ARG A 147 20.57 -9.81 0.08
CA ARG A 147 19.51 -9.98 1.09
C ARG A 147 19.90 -11.04 2.13
N PRO A 148 20.29 -10.69 3.36
CA PRO A 148 20.43 -11.69 4.42
C PRO A 148 19.06 -12.36 4.64
N LEU A 149 19.01 -13.69 4.55
CA LEU A 149 17.81 -14.53 4.66
C LEU A 149 16.73 -14.31 3.57
N GLY A 150 17.05 -13.65 2.46
CA GLY A 150 16.11 -13.43 1.35
C GLY A 150 15.06 -12.33 1.58
N LEU A 151 15.09 -11.65 2.73
CA LEU A 151 14.13 -10.60 3.09
C LEU A 151 14.51 -9.23 2.50
N SER A 152 13.52 -8.45 2.07
CA SER A 152 13.70 -7.05 1.67
C SER A 152 14.07 -6.17 2.87
N ARG A 153 14.66 -4.99 2.63
CA ARG A 153 14.94 -4.00 3.70
C ARG A 153 13.65 -3.60 4.45
N GLY A 154 12.53 -3.49 3.72
CA GLY A 154 11.21 -3.22 4.28
C GLY A 154 10.72 -4.35 5.19
N GLN A 155 10.96 -5.61 4.81
CA GLN A 155 10.62 -6.77 5.63
C GLN A 155 11.44 -6.82 6.92
N TRP A 156 12.75 -6.52 6.87
CA TRP A 156 13.59 -6.45 8.06
C TRP A 156 13.13 -5.40 9.07
N LEU A 157 12.84 -4.18 8.60
CA LEU A 157 12.30 -3.12 9.46
C LEU A 157 10.97 -3.55 10.08
N SER A 158 10.13 -4.22 9.31
CA SER A 158 8.83 -4.70 9.76
C SER A 158 8.96 -5.79 10.85
N VAL A 159 9.87 -6.74 10.69
CA VAL A 159 10.19 -7.74 11.70
C VAL A 159 10.70 -7.08 12.98
N ALA A 160 11.58 -6.08 12.87
CA ALA A 160 12.07 -5.31 14.01
C ALA A 160 10.93 -4.57 14.74
N MET A 161 9.99 -3.98 13.99
CA MET A 161 8.80 -3.33 14.57
C MET A 161 7.90 -4.32 15.33
N VAL A 162 7.65 -5.51 14.75
CA VAL A 162 6.88 -6.56 15.44
C VAL A 162 7.58 -6.99 16.72
N GLY A 163 8.90 -7.20 16.68
CA GLY A 163 9.71 -7.55 17.86
C GLY A 163 9.67 -6.47 18.94
N ALA A 164 9.82 -5.20 18.56
CA ALA A 164 9.74 -4.06 19.47
C ALA A 164 8.34 -3.94 20.12
N GLY A 165 7.28 -4.13 19.34
CA GLY A 165 5.91 -4.16 19.84
C GLY A 165 5.67 -5.30 20.84
N ALA A 166 6.16 -6.51 20.54
CA ALA A 166 6.05 -7.66 21.44
C ALA A 166 6.83 -7.43 22.76
N ALA A 167 8.05 -6.88 22.67
CA ALA A 167 8.85 -6.53 23.84
C ALA A 167 8.18 -5.45 24.71
N LEU A 168 7.62 -4.41 24.07
CA LEU A 168 6.87 -3.37 24.75
C LEU A 168 5.63 -3.93 25.45
N LEU A 169 4.85 -4.77 24.76
CA LEU A 169 3.66 -5.41 25.34
C LEU A 169 4.03 -6.26 26.55
N TRP A 170 5.06 -7.10 26.42
CA TRP A 170 5.56 -7.92 27.53
C TRP A 170 6.00 -7.09 28.73
N TRP A 171 6.73 -5.99 28.49
CA TRP A 171 7.19 -5.08 29.54
C TRP A 171 6.04 -4.38 30.27
N VAL A 172 5.05 -3.86 29.52
CA VAL A 172 3.85 -3.20 30.07
C VAL A 172 3.01 -4.19 30.89
N LEU A 173 2.87 -5.43 30.44
CA LEU A 173 2.11 -6.44 31.15
C LEU A 173 2.79 -6.88 32.46
N ARG A 174 4.14 -6.89 32.51
CA ARG A 174 4.91 -7.32 33.69
C ARG A 174 5.14 -6.23 34.75
N ARG A 175 5.28 -4.97 34.36
CA ARG A 175 5.67 -3.88 35.30
C ARG A 175 4.55 -2.95 35.74
N SER A 176 3.39 -2.99 35.10
CA SER A 176 2.46 -1.87 35.21
C SER A 176 1.51 -2.00 36.39
N GLN A 177 1.79 -1.21 37.44
CA GLN A 177 0.83 -0.73 38.45
C GLN A 177 0.05 0.51 37.98
N ARG A 178 0.09 0.87 36.69
CA ARG A 178 -0.61 2.04 36.18
C ARG A 178 -2.08 1.72 35.91
N GLU A 179 -2.94 2.60 36.41
CA GLU A 179 -4.39 2.63 36.16
C GLU A 179 -4.68 2.47 34.65
N PRO A 180 -5.61 1.58 34.25
CA PRO A 180 -6.10 1.52 32.88
C PRO A 180 -6.70 2.87 32.45
N VAL A 181 -6.46 3.27 31.21
CA VAL A 181 -6.93 4.54 30.66
C VAL A 181 -7.85 4.30 29.46
N GLY A 182 -8.90 5.12 29.37
CA GLY A 182 -9.76 5.23 28.20
C GLY A 182 -10.73 4.06 28.00
N GLY A 183 -11.09 3.83 26.75
CA GLY A 183 -12.13 2.88 26.35
C GLY A 183 -13.51 3.54 26.27
N TRP A 184 -14.26 3.25 25.21
CA TRP A 184 -15.62 3.78 25.03
C TRP A 184 -16.70 2.87 25.63
N LEU A 185 -16.36 1.66 26.08
CA LEU A 185 -17.29 0.79 26.82
C LEU A 185 -17.26 1.03 28.33
N VAL A 186 -16.79 2.20 28.79
CA VAL A 186 -16.87 2.55 30.22
C VAL A 186 -18.36 2.60 30.58
N GLN A 187 -18.81 1.63 31.38
CA GLN A 187 -20.13 1.67 31.97
C GLN A 187 -20.11 2.84 32.96
N ALA A 188 -20.94 3.86 32.72
CA ALA A 188 -21.26 4.82 33.76
C ALA A 188 -21.88 4.01 34.90
N GLU A 189 -21.25 3.98 36.07
CA GLU A 189 -21.95 3.47 37.25
C GLU A 189 -23.21 4.31 37.43
N PRO A 190 -24.39 3.70 37.59
CA PRO A 190 -25.59 4.45 37.92
C PRO A 190 -25.32 5.12 39.26
N GLU A 191 -25.26 6.45 39.23
CA GLU A 191 -25.16 7.32 40.40
C GLU A 191 -26.35 6.97 41.30
N THR A 192 -26.17 6.03 42.24
CA THR A 192 -27.20 5.71 43.23
C THR A 192 -27.31 6.92 44.12
N ALA A 193 -28.27 7.77 43.77
CA ALA A 193 -28.70 8.95 44.48
C ALA A 193 -28.79 8.64 45.98
N SER A 194 -27.78 9.06 46.74
CA SER A 194 -27.89 9.19 48.18
C SER A 194 -28.84 10.35 48.44
N ILE A 195 -30.13 10.06 48.60
CA ILE A 195 -31.10 10.99 49.18
C ILE A 195 -30.73 11.10 50.66
N PRO A 196 -30.26 12.26 51.16
CA PRO A 196 -30.09 12.44 52.59
C PRO A 196 -31.47 12.49 53.24
N SER A 197 -31.71 11.58 54.19
CA SER A 197 -32.88 11.56 55.08
C SER A 197 -32.66 12.46 56.28
#